data_AF-A0A662SBN1-F1
#
_entry.id   AF-A0A662SBN1-F1
#
_cell.length_a   1.000
_cell.length_b   1.000
_cell.length_c   1.000
_cell.angle_alpha   90.00
_cell.angle_beta   90.00
_cell.angle_gamma   90.00
#
_symmetry.space_group_name_H-M   'P 1'
#
loop_
_entity.id
_entity.type
_entity.pdbx_description
1 polymer ?
#
loop_
_entity_poly.entity_id
_entity_poly.type
_entity_poly.pdbx_seq_one_letter_code
_entity_poly.pdbx_strand_id
1 'polypeptide(L)'
;MSFDRKKSTRRERIVDEIQRLKERIRILESRLENEQGTDLTFEDLNVAGPITLEPVIGRVKREYQIGDRIVQRRINEVLFCRCGRRLDQNHVLRCQKCSQLVCEDCAVLYHGRVYCLWCFKRIHDLSKTDYKILLCIASGITDTNDIFRITGVIPETVRRKLYGFRDLYVTSKASCLRELFFRVPRLTDAGADALAAYERIYGTDYDSIFVKRMIREYMKANELERLRRTLIRGR
;
A
#
# COMPACT_ATOMS: atom_id res chain seq x y z
N MET A 1 -13.89 95.95 -31.36
CA MET A 1 -14.40 94.90 -30.46
C MET A 1 -13.48 93.69 -30.55
N SER A 2 -12.76 93.41 -29.45
CA SER A 2 -11.69 92.41 -29.35
C SER A 2 -12.22 91.20 -28.57
N PHE A 3 -12.70 90.15 -29.25
CA PHE A 3 -13.23 88.97 -28.55
C PHE A 3 -12.98 87.58 -29.18
N ASP A 4 -12.37 87.45 -30.37
CA ASP A 4 -12.31 86.13 -31.05
C ASP A 4 -10.96 85.39 -31.02
N ARG A 5 -9.85 86.00 -30.61
CA ARG A 5 -8.54 85.34 -30.68
C ARG A 5 -8.18 84.39 -29.51
N LYS A 6 -8.88 84.48 -28.36
CA LYS A 6 -8.59 83.61 -27.20
C LYS A 6 -9.33 82.27 -27.20
N LYS A 7 -10.37 82.09 -28.03
CA LYS A 7 -11.16 80.85 -28.08
C LYS A 7 -10.54 79.76 -28.96
N SER A 8 -9.83 80.11 -30.04
CA SER A 8 -9.25 79.10 -30.95
C SER A 8 -8.11 78.33 -30.28
N THR A 9 -7.23 79.01 -29.53
CA THR A 9 -6.09 78.39 -28.85
C THR A 9 -6.47 77.42 -27.73
N ARG A 10 -7.59 77.63 -27.03
CA ARG A 10 -8.08 76.66 -26.01
C ARG A 10 -8.72 75.43 -26.66
N ARG A 11 -9.43 75.61 -27.78
CA ARG A 11 -10.01 74.50 -28.55
C ARG A 11 -8.92 73.65 -29.20
N GLU A 12 -7.91 74.29 -29.79
CA GLU A 12 -6.74 73.60 -30.39
C GLU A 12 -6.00 72.77 -29.35
N ARG A 13 -5.72 73.30 -28.15
CA ARG A 13 -5.11 72.52 -27.06
C ARG A 13 -5.95 71.31 -26.65
N ILE A 14 -7.27 71.47 -26.56
CA ILE A 14 -8.17 70.35 -26.22
C ILE A 14 -8.15 69.29 -27.32
N VAL A 15 -8.11 69.69 -28.59
CA VAL A 15 -8.03 68.76 -29.73
C VAL A 15 -6.71 68.00 -29.73
N ASP A 16 -5.59 68.68 -29.47
CA ASP A 16 -4.27 68.05 -29.36
C ASP A 16 -4.20 67.07 -28.17
N GLU A 17 -4.80 67.43 -27.03
CA GLU A 17 -4.89 66.56 -25.85
C GLU A 17 -5.72 65.31 -26.15
N ILE A 18 -6.85 65.46 -26.84
CA ILE A 18 -7.70 64.34 -27.27
C ILE A 18 -6.96 63.44 -28.26
N GLN A 19 -6.20 63.99 -29.20
CA GLN A 19 -5.39 63.19 -30.13
C GLN A 19 -4.29 62.42 -29.39
N ARG A 20 -3.60 63.04 -28.43
CA ARG A 20 -2.61 62.35 -27.58
C ARG A 20 -3.24 61.25 -26.75
N LEU A 21 -4.43 61.48 -26.18
CA LEU A 21 -5.14 60.47 -25.40
C LEU A 21 -5.60 59.30 -26.28
N LYS A 22 -6.09 59.57 -27.49
CA LYS A 22 -6.44 58.52 -28.47
C LYS A 22 -5.24 57.67 -28.85
N GLU A 23 -4.09 58.29 -29.09
CA GLU A 23 -2.87 57.56 -29.41
C GLU A 23 -2.39 56.70 -28.22
N ARG A 24 -2.46 57.24 -26.99
CA ARG A 24 -2.13 56.47 -25.78
C ARG A 24 -3.10 55.30 -25.56
N ILE A 25 -4.39 55.49 -25.79
CA ILE A 25 -5.40 54.43 -25.70
C ILE A 25 -5.08 53.35 -26.73
N ARG A 26 -4.79 53.72 -27.98
CA ARG A 26 -4.43 52.76 -29.04
C ARG A 26 -3.18 51.94 -28.70
N ILE A 27 -2.15 52.57 -28.13
CA ILE A 27 -0.94 51.88 -27.67
C ILE A 27 -1.26 50.95 -26.49
N LEU A 28 -2.14 51.36 -25.57
CA LEU A 28 -2.56 50.52 -24.45
C LEU A 28 -3.44 49.35 -24.91
N GLU A 29 -4.33 49.55 -25.86
CA GLU A 29 -5.14 48.49 -26.49
C GLU A 29 -4.25 47.49 -27.22
N SER A 30 -3.26 47.94 -28.00
CA SER A 30 -2.31 47.04 -28.65
C SER A 30 -1.43 46.29 -27.63
N ARG A 31 -1.13 46.88 -26.47
CA ARG A 31 -0.43 46.19 -25.37
C ARG A 31 -1.34 45.18 -24.69
N LEU A 32 -2.61 45.52 -24.48
CA LEU A 32 -3.60 44.62 -23.88
C LEU A 32 -3.88 43.40 -24.77
N GLU A 33 -3.98 43.60 -26.09
CA GLU A 33 -4.11 42.52 -27.08
C GLU A 33 -2.87 41.62 -27.11
N ASN A 34 -1.66 42.18 -26.94
CA ASN A 34 -0.43 41.41 -26.83
C ASN A 34 -0.27 40.71 -25.47
N GLU A 35 -0.77 41.29 -24.37
CA GLU A 35 -0.73 40.72 -23.02
C GLU A 35 -1.81 39.66 -22.79
N GLN A 36 -2.92 39.71 -23.53
CA GLN A 36 -3.91 38.62 -23.60
C GLN A 36 -3.40 37.39 -24.37
N GLY A 37 -2.20 37.45 -24.93
CA GLY A 37 -1.59 36.45 -25.82
C GLY A 37 -0.84 35.29 -25.17
N THR A 38 -0.99 35.02 -23.87
CA THR A 38 -0.51 33.73 -23.29
C THR A 38 -1.56 33.12 -22.39
N ASP A 39 -2.56 32.50 -23.03
CA ASP A 39 -3.58 31.67 -22.39
C ASP A 39 -2.89 30.44 -21.77
N LEU A 40 -2.48 30.57 -20.51
CA LEU A 40 -1.73 29.55 -19.76
C LEU A 40 -2.70 28.48 -19.26
N THR A 41 -2.75 27.35 -19.96
CA THR A 41 -3.63 26.23 -19.58
C THR A 41 -2.83 25.19 -18.77
N PHE A 42 -3.34 24.81 -17.60
CA PHE A 42 -2.76 23.76 -16.76
C PHE A 42 -3.49 22.44 -16.99
N GLU A 43 -2.75 21.41 -17.39
CA GLU A 43 -3.28 20.04 -17.50
C GLU A 43 -2.51 19.10 -16.58
N ASP A 44 -3.19 18.51 -15.59
CA ASP A 44 -2.63 17.41 -14.79
C ASP A 44 -2.91 16.08 -15.49
N LEU A 45 -1.86 15.39 -15.94
CA LEU A 45 -1.96 14.07 -16.58
C LEU A 45 -1.32 13.01 -15.69
N ASN A 46 -2.08 11.97 -15.36
CA ASN A 46 -1.57 10.78 -14.67
C ASN A 46 -1.14 9.75 -15.72
N VAL A 47 0.13 9.37 -15.75
CA VAL A 47 0.64 8.29 -16.61
C VAL A 47 1.30 7.23 -15.76
N ALA A 48 1.22 5.97 -16.19
CA ALA A 48 1.92 4.88 -15.53
C ALA A 48 3.43 5.14 -15.60
N GLY A 49 4.08 5.19 -14.43
CA GLY A 49 5.53 5.31 -14.34
C GLY A 49 6.24 4.03 -14.82
N PRO A 50 7.51 4.13 -15.25
CA PRO A 50 8.28 2.97 -15.71
C PRO A 50 8.54 1.97 -14.57
N ILE A 51 8.61 0.68 -14.89
CA ILE A 51 9.06 -0.36 -13.94
C ILE A 51 10.58 -0.23 -13.80
N THR A 52 11.04 0.57 -12.84
CA THR A 52 12.47 0.75 -12.54
C THR A 52 12.85 -0.01 -11.27
N LEU A 53 14.15 -0.31 -11.12
CA LEU A 53 14.70 -0.93 -9.90
C LEU A 53 14.68 0.04 -8.72
N GLU A 54 14.75 1.34 -9.01
CA GLU A 54 14.69 2.42 -8.02
C GLU A 54 13.61 3.43 -8.42
N PRO A 55 12.32 3.07 -8.27
CA PRO A 55 11.27 4.02 -8.55
C PRO A 55 11.34 5.16 -7.53
N VAL A 56 11.36 6.39 -8.04
CA VAL A 56 11.26 7.62 -7.26
C VAL A 56 9.90 8.21 -7.59
N ILE A 57 9.12 8.58 -6.57
CA ILE A 57 7.88 9.32 -6.82
C ILE A 57 8.29 10.75 -7.18
N GLY A 58 8.39 11.00 -8.48
CA GLY A 58 8.74 12.30 -9.06
C GLY A 58 7.54 12.97 -9.71
N ARG A 59 7.49 14.30 -9.66
CA ARG A 59 6.60 15.10 -10.52
C ARG A 59 7.43 15.57 -11.70
N VAL A 60 7.07 15.17 -12.92
CA VAL A 60 7.73 15.66 -14.13
C VAL A 60 6.87 16.80 -14.68
N LYS A 61 7.41 18.03 -14.67
CA LYS A 61 6.80 19.16 -15.36
C LYS A 61 7.25 19.14 -16.82
N ARG A 62 6.31 19.20 -17.76
CA ARG A 62 6.62 19.42 -19.18
C ARG A 62 5.81 20.60 -19.69
N GLU A 63 6.51 21.57 -20.25
CA GLU A 63 5.90 22.75 -20.86
C GLU A 63 5.85 22.54 -22.37
N TYR A 64 4.70 22.80 -22.96
CA TYR A 64 4.50 22.70 -24.39
C TYR A 64 3.92 24.01 -24.91
N GLN A 65 4.50 24.53 -25.99
CA GLN A 65 3.92 25.65 -26.72
C GLN A 65 3.05 25.10 -27.84
N ILE A 66 1.75 25.44 -27.83
CA ILE A 66 0.80 25.04 -28.87
C ILE A 66 0.24 26.33 -29.47
N GLY A 67 0.80 26.76 -30.61
CA GLY A 67 0.52 28.07 -31.19
C GLY A 67 1.01 29.19 -30.28
N ASP A 68 0.16 30.19 -30.01
CA ASP A 68 0.44 31.30 -29.09
C ASP A 68 0.13 30.95 -27.61
N ARG A 69 -0.34 29.74 -27.32
CA ARG A 69 -0.66 29.30 -25.97
C ARG A 69 0.49 28.52 -25.35
N ILE A 70 0.82 28.84 -24.10
CA ILE A 70 1.73 28.04 -23.28
C ILE A 70 0.87 27.05 -22.47
N VAL A 71 0.92 25.78 -22.82
CA VAL A 71 0.26 24.72 -22.05
C VAL A 71 1.29 24.11 -21.11
N GLN A 72 1.12 24.34 -19.80
CA GLN A 72 1.91 23.68 -18.78
C GLN A 72 1.24 22.35 -18.41
N ARG A 73 1.77 21.23 -18.92
CA ARG A 73 1.28 19.90 -18.58
C ARG A 73 2.10 19.33 -17.42
N ARG A 74 1.45 19.15 -16.27
CA ARG A 74 2.03 18.45 -15.12
C ARG A 74 1.80 16.97 -15.29
N ILE A 75 2.89 16.23 -15.49
CA ILE A 75 2.84 14.80 -15.63
C ILE A 75 3.15 14.19 -14.25
N ASN A 76 2.13 13.60 -13.66
CA ASN A 76 2.25 12.83 -12.44
C ASN A 76 2.50 11.37 -12.82
N GLU A 77 3.72 10.89 -12.58
CA GLU A 77 4.03 9.47 -12.74
C GLU A 77 3.36 8.68 -11.62
N VAL A 78 2.33 7.94 -11.99
CA VAL A 78 1.60 7.06 -11.08
C VAL A 78 2.30 5.73 -11.07
N LEU A 79 2.87 5.40 -9.92
CA LEU A 79 3.47 4.09 -9.70
C LEU A 79 2.41 3.10 -9.23
N PHE A 80 2.60 1.85 -9.62
CA PHE A 80 1.72 0.75 -9.24
C PHE A 80 2.52 -0.31 -8.50
N CYS A 81 1.91 -0.87 -7.45
CA CYS A 81 2.39 -2.08 -6.83
C CYS A 81 2.25 -3.25 -7.81
N ARG A 82 3.00 -4.33 -7.62
CA ARG A 82 2.81 -5.59 -8.37
C ARG A 82 1.41 -6.19 -8.25
N CYS A 83 0.65 -5.83 -7.22
CA CYS A 83 -0.76 -6.23 -7.11
C CYS A 83 -1.72 -5.39 -7.97
N GLY A 84 -1.22 -4.41 -8.73
CA GLY A 84 -2.02 -3.52 -9.56
C GLY A 84 -2.61 -2.32 -8.81
N ARG A 85 -2.43 -2.21 -7.49
CA ARG A 85 -2.85 -1.02 -6.75
C ARG A 85 -1.95 0.17 -7.04
N ARG A 86 -2.58 1.33 -7.20
CA ARG A 86 -1.90 2.62 -7.26
C ARG A 86 -1.14 2.86 -5.95
N LEU A 87 0.10 3.29 -6.07
CA LEU A 87 0.93 3.74 -4.95
C LEU A 87 0.73 5.25 -4.79
N ASP A 88 0.25 5.67 -3.64
CA ASP A 88 0.27 7.06 -3.23
C ASP A 88 1.55 7.35 -2.41
N GLN A 89 1.81 8.63 -2.13
CA GLN A 89 3.00 9.02 -1.38
C GLN A 89 2.96 8.58 0.10
N ASN A 90 1.79 8.20 0.61
CA ASN A 90 1.55 7.99 2.04
C ASN A 90 1.52 6.51 2.44
N HIS A 91 1.09 5.61 1.56
CA HIS A 91 0.92 4.17 1.84
C HIS A 91 1.85 3.32 0.96
N VAL A 92 3.09 3.78 0.82
CA VAL A 92 4.11 3.10 0.02
C VAL A 92 5.31 2.73 0.88
N LEU A 93 5.70 1.47 0.76
CA LEU A 93 6.87 0.93 1.45
C LEU A 93 7.88 0.42 0.43
N ARG A 94 9.17 0.46 0.79
CA ARG A 94 10.25 -0.02 -0.06
C ARG A 94 10.75 -1.37 0.43
N CYS A 95 10.76 -2.36 -0.47
CA CYS A 95 11.36 -3.65 -0.18
C CYS A 95 12.89 -3.51 -0.05
N GLN A 96 13.46 -3.96 1.07
CA GLN A 96 14.91 -3.91 1.29
C GLN A 96 15.71 -4.87 0.42
N LYS A 97 15.07 -5.91 -0.15
CA LYS A 97 15.76 -6.91 -0.98
C LYS A 97 15.82 -6.55 -2.46
N CYS A 98 14.74 -6.02 -3.02
CA CYS A 98 14.64 -5.73 -4.45
C CYS A 98 14.44 -4.25 -4.78
N SER A 99 14.44 -3.38 -3.77
CA SER A 99 14.24 -1.92 -3.87
C SER A 99 12.93 -1.46 -4.50
N GLN A 100 12.04 -2.38 -4.90
CA GLN A 100 10.73 -2.07 -5.45
C GLN A 100 9.80 -1.48 -4.38
N LEU A 101 9.01 -0.50 -4.81
CA LEU A 101 7.94 0.07 -4.01
C LEU A 101 6.72 -0.87 -4.03
N VAL A 102 6.10 -1.04 -2.87
CA VAL A 102 4.93 -1.90 -2.66
C VAL A 102 3.91 -1.19 -1.78
N CYS A 103 2.63 -1.50 -1.98
CA CYS A 103 1.61 -1.06 -1.05
C CYS A 103 1.75 -1.81 0.28
N GLU A 104 1.18 -1.26 1.34
CA GLU A 104 1.20 -1.83 2.69
C GLU A 104 0.75 -3.30 2.73
N ASP A 105 -0.29 -3.64 1.96
CA ASP A 105 -0.80 -5.01 1.87
C ASP A 105 0.18 -6.00 1.23
N CYS A 106 1.05 -5.51 0.34
CA CYS A 106 2.09 -6.33 -0.31
C CYS A 106 3.43 -6.26 0.41
N ALA A 107 3.52 -5.53 1.51
CA ALA A 107 4.68 -5.45 2.37
C ALA A 107 4.56 -6.43 3.54
N VAL A 108 5.69 -6.99 3.95
CA VAL A 108 5.84 -7.87 5.11
C VAL A 108 6.97 -7.30 5.96
N LEU A 109 6.69 -7.06 7.24
CA LEU A 109 7.72 -6.73 8.22
C LEU A 109 8.30 -8.03 8.78
N TYR A 110 9.59 -8.25 8.60
CA TYR A 110 10.30 -9.45 9.07
C TYR A 110 11.64 -9.06 9.66
N HIS A 111 11.89 -9.40 10.93
CA HIS A 111 13.07 -8.96 11.69
C HIS A 111 13.37 -7.46 11.57
N GLY A 112 12.33 -6.62 11.71
CA GLY A 112 12.46 -5.15 11.64
C GLY A 112 12.77 -4.59 10.24
N ARG A 113 12.67 -5.43 9.20
CA ARG A 113 12.95 -5.06 7.81
C ARG A 113 11.72 -5.27 6.93
N VAL A 114 11.52 -4.38 5.97
CA VAL A 114 10.39 -4.47 5.04
C VAL A 114 10.77 -5.27 3.81
N TYR A 115 9.99 -6.31 3.50
CA TYR A 115 10.11 -7.11 2.29
C TYR A 115 8.81 -7.05 1.49
N CYS A 116 8.91 -7.05 0.15
CA CYS A 116 7.74 -7.35 -0.65
C CYS A 116 7.38 -8.83 -0.51
N LEU A 117 6.08 -9.13 -0.62
CA LEU A 117 5.51 -10.48 -0.52
C LEU A 117 6.20 -11.49 -1.45
N TRP A 118 6.64 -11.06 -2.64
CA TRP A 118 7.42 -11.89 -3.57
C TRP A 118 8.82 -12.24 -3.06
N CYS A 119 9.53 -11.26 -2.51
CA CYS A 119 10.85 -11.48 -1.92
C CYS A 119 10.74 -12.32 -0.65
N PHE A 120 9.69 -12.11 0.14
CA PHE A 120 9.41 -12.87 1.35
C PHE A 120 9.16 -14.35 1.03
N LYS A 121 8.30 -14.66 0.04
CA LYS A 121 8.06 -16.04 -0.43
C LYS A 121 9.32 -16.78 -0.88
N ARG A 122 10.33 -16.06 -1.40
CA ARG A 122 11.62 -16.66 -1.78
C ARG A 122 12.51 -16.98 -0.58
N ILE A 123 12.28 -16.35 0.57
CA ILE A 123 13.01 -16.61 1.82
C ILE A 123 12.29 -17.69 2.60
N HIS A 124 10.97 -17.57 2.72
CA HIS A 124 10.09 -18.51 3.40
C HIS A 124 9.13 -19.07 2.37
N ASP A 125 9.42 -20.22 1.80
CA ASP A 125 8.53 -20.87 0.84
C ASP A 125 7.52 -21.78 1.56
N LEU A 126 6.50 -21.17 2.16
CA LEU A 126 5.41 -21.89 2.78
C LEU A 126 4.29 -22.10 1.75
N SER A 127 3.89 -23.36 1.60
CA SER A 127 2.67 -23.70 0.87
C SER A 127 1.44 -23.33 1.70
N LYS A 128 0.28 -23.32 1.04
CA LYS A 128 -1.02 -23.13 1.70
C LYS A 128 -1.29 -24.18 2.78
N THR A 129 -0.85 -25.41 2.54
CA THR A 129 -0.90 -26.51 3.51
C THR A 129 -0.06 -26.20 4.75
N ASP A 130 1.13 -25.65 4.55
CA ASP A 130 2.04 -25.28 5.63
C ASP A 130 1.44 -24.19 6.50
N TYR A 131 0.87 -23.16 5.87
CA TYR A 131 0.15 -22.09 6.55
C TYR A 131 -1.01 -22.63 7.41
N LYS A 132 -1.84 -23.56 6.90
CA LYS A 132 -2.95 -24.15 7.68
C LYS A 132 -2.46 -24.93 8.90
N ILE A 133 -1.37 -25.67 8.76
CA ILE A 133 -0.75 -26.41 9.87
C ILE A 133 -0.24 -25.40 10.91
N LEU A 134 0.53 -24.39 10.50
CA LEU A 134 1.04 -23.35 11.40
C LEU A 134 -0.08 -22.59 12.11
N LEU A 135 -1.20 -22.33 11.43
CA LEU A 135 -2.39 -21.73 12.03
C LEU A 135 -3.01 -22.60 13.14
N CYS A 136 -3.04 -23.92 12.94
CA CYS A 136 -3.48 -24.86 13.99
C CYS A 136 -2.53 -24.83 15.20
N ILE A 137 -1.22 -24.86 14.96
CA ILE A 137 -0.20 -24.78 16.02
C ILE A 137 -0.31 -23.46 16.79
N ALA A 138 -0.47 -22.33 16.09
CA ALA A 138 -0.69 -21.02 16.71
C ALA A 138 -1.93 -20.99 17.61
N SER A 139 -2.95 -21.76 17.24
CA SER A 139 -4.20 -21.90 18.00
C SER A 139 -4.10 -22.92 19.15
N GLY A 140 -2.91 -23.52 19.37
CA GLY A 140 -2.68 -24.52 20.41
C GLY A 140 -3.10 -25.93 20.04
N ILE A 141 -3.44 -26.19 18.78
CA ILE A 141 -3.87 -27.51 18.28
C ILE A 141 -2.68 -28.21 17.68
N THR A 142 -2.09 -29.14 18.45
CA THR A 142 -0.83 -29.79 18.09
C THR A 142 -0.93 -31.28 17.81
N ASP A 143 -2.06 -31.91 18.13
CA ASP A 143 -2.29 -33.32 17.80
C ASP A 143 -2.51 -33.50 16.29
N THR A 144 -1.83 -34.48 15.70
CA THR A 144 -1.86 -34.69 14.26
C THR A 144 -3.23 -35.13 13.74
N ASN A 145 -4.02 -35.85 14.54
CA ASN A 145 -5.37 -36.27 14.15
C ASN A 145 -6.35 -35.12 14.23
N ASP A 146 -6.22 -34.24 15.23
CA ASP A 146 -7.04 -33.04 15.32
C ASP A 146 -6.71 -32.04 14.20
N ILE A 147 -5.43 -31.87 13.87
CA ILE A 147 -5.02 -31.09 12.69
C ILE A 147 -5.62 -31.69 11.41
N PHE A 148 -5.60 -33.02 11.24
CA PHE A 148 -6.25 -33.68 10.11
C PHE A 148 -7.75 -33.40 10.05
N ARG A 149 -8.47 -33.52 11.16
CA ARG A 149 -9.92 -33.24 11.22
C ARG A 149 -10.26 -31.80 10.82
N ILE A 150 -9.41 -30.85 11.18
CA ILE A 150 -9.63 -29.42 10.92
C ILE A 150 -9.24 -29.03 9.49
N THR A 151 -8.12 -29.58 9.00
CA THR A 151 -7.49 -29.11 7.76
C THR A 151 -7.66 -30.05 6.57
N GLY A 152 -8.05 -31.31 6.81
CA GLY A 152 -8.05 -32.39 5.83
C GLY A 152 -6.66 -32.93 5.49
N VAL A 153 -5.59 -32.41 6.12
CA VAL A 153 -4.21 -32.82 5.82
C VAL A 153 -3.89 -34.12 6.53
N ILE A 154 -3.57 -35.17 5.77
CA ILE A 154 -3.31 -36.51 6.29
C ILE A 154 -2.25 -36.46 7.40
N PRO A 155 -2.43 -37.18 8.53
CA PRO A 155 -1.54 -37.10 9.70
C PRO A 155 -0.05 -37.30 9.38
N GLU A 156 0.26 -38.19 8.43
CA GLU A 156 1.64 -38.45 8.02
C GLU A 156 2.29 -37.25 7.32
N THR A 157 1.51 -36.50 6.54
CA THR A 157 1.97 -35.24 5.96
C THR A 157 2.15 -34.17 7.03
N VAL A 158 1.24 -34.10 8.02
CA VAL A 158 1.38 -33.18 9.15
C VAL A 158 2.67 -33.45 9.92
N ARG A 159 2.99 -34.72 10.24
CA ARG A 159 4.24 -35.10 10.93
C ARG A 159 5.48 -34.68 10.15
N ARG A 160 5.53 -35.00 8.85
CA ARG A 160 6.66 -34.62 7.98
C ARG A 160 6.84 -33.10 7.93
N LYS A 161 5.76 -32.35 7.82
CA LYS A 161 5.81 -30.87 7.79
C LYS A 161 6.26 -30.30 9.13
N LEU A 162 5.72 -30.79 10.25
CA LEU A 162 6.15 -30.37 11.59
C LEU A 162 7.64 -30.67 11.84
N TYR A 163 8.14 -31.80 11.34
CA TYR A 163 9.58 -32.10 11.40
C TYR A 163 10.40 -31.09 10.58
N GLY A 164 9.96 -30.75 9.37
CA GLY A 164 10.61 -29.74 8.53
C GLY A 164 10.51 -28.31 9.07
N PHE A 165 9.52 -28.01 9.92
CA PHE A 165 9.37 -26.71 10.58
C PHE A 165 10.22 -26.53 11.82
N ARG A 166 10.82 -27.62 12.33
CA ARG A 166 11.53 -27.61 13.60
C ARG A 166 12.65 -26.58 13.58
N ASP A 167 12.78 -25.86 14.68
CA ASP A 167 13.77 -24.82 14.96
C ASP A 167 13.64 -23.54 14.10
N LEU A 168 13.04 -23.62 12.91
CA LEU A 168 12.78 -22.47 12.05
C LEU A 168 11.43 -21.80 12.38
N TYR A 169 10.33 -22.55 12.33
CA TYR A 169 8.97 -22.01 12.55
C TYR A 169 8.31 -22.55 13.80
N VAL A 170 8.73 -23.74 14.25
CA VAL A 170 8.13 -24.43 15.39
C VAL A 170 9.24 -24.89 16.32
N THR A 171 9.05 -24.66 17.62
CA THR A 171 9.92 -25.15 18.68
C THR A 171 9.16 -26.07 19.62
N SER A 172 9.91 -27.01 20.20
CA SER A 172 9.44 -27.89 21.27
C SER A 172 10.22 -27.67 22.56
N LYS A 173 10.91 -26.51 22.67
CA LYS A 173 11.64 -26.12 23.87
C LYS A 173 10.64 -25.92 25.01
N ALA A 174 10.90 -26.59 26.13
CA ALA A 174 10.07 -26.45 27.32
C ALA A 174 10.21 -25.02 27.86
N SER A 175 9.07 -24.35 28.05
CA SER A 175 9.01 -23.02 28.66
C SER A 175 8.81 -23.11 30.17
N CYS A 176 8.41 -24.28 30.68
CA CYS A 176 8.21 -24.55 32.11
C CYS A 176 8.48 -26.03 32.46
N LEU A 177 8.65 -26.32 33.75
CA LEU A 177 8.93 -27.67 34.27
C LEU A 177 7.88 -28.72 33.83
N ARG A 178 6.62 -28.32 33.67
CA ARG A 178 5.54 -29.21 33.21
C ARG A 178 5.66 -29.59 31.72
N GLU A 179 6.30 -28.73 30.92
CA GLU A 179 6.55 -28.98 29.49
C GLU A 179 7.80 -29.81 29.23
N LEU A 180 8.63 -30.09 30.25
CA LEU A 180 9.71 -31.07 30.11
C LEU A 180 9.17 -32.47 29.83
N PHE A 181 8.01 -32.81 30.42
CA PHE A 181 7.38 -34.13 30.27
C PHE A 181 6.48 -34.23 29.03
N PHE A 182 5.91 -33.11 28.59
CA PHE A 182 5.05 -33.04 27.40
C PHE A 182 5.47 -31.86 26.53
N ARG A 183 6.40 -32.11 25.61
CA ARG A 183 6.87 -31.09 24.67
C ARG A 183 5.78 -30.81 23.64
N VAL A 184 5.07 -29.70 23.84
CA VAL A 184 4.04 -29.22 22.92
C VAL A 184 4.70 -28.31 21.87
N PRO A 185 4.54 -28.58 20.57
CA PRO A 185 5.00 -27.69 19.52
C PRO A 185 4.41 -26.28 19.64
N ARG A 186 5.24 -25.24 19.54
CA ARG A 186 4.84 -23.82 19.56
C ARG A 186 5.51 -23.07 18.44
N LEU A 187 4.92 -21.96 17.98
CA LEU A 187 5.58 -21.11 17.01
C LEU A 187 6.83 -20.44 17.61
N THR A 188 7.89 -20.34 16.82
CA THR A 188 9.00 -19.41 17.05
C THR A 188 8.58 -18.00 16.64
N ASP A 189 9.37 -16.98 16.96
CA ASP A 189 9.12 -15.61 16.48
C ASP A 189 9.10 -15.56 14.95
N ALA A 190 10.05 -16.24 14.29
CA ALA A 190 10.06 -16.37 12.84
C ALA A 190 8.82 -17.12 12.29
N GLY A 191 8.32 -18.12 13.04
CA GLY A 191 7.06 -18.80 12.76
C GLY A 191 5.84 -17.88 12.85
N ALA A 192 5.80 -17.01 13.87
CA ALA A 192 4.74 -16.03 14.04
C ALA A 192 4.76 -14.96 12.94
N ASP A 193 5.93 -14.42 12.62
CA ASP A 193 6.11 -13.46 11.52
C ASP A 193 5.71 -14.08 10.18
N ALA A 194 6.15 -15.32 9.92
CA ALA A 194 5.79 -16.04 8.71
C ALA A 194 4.28 -16.30 8.65
N LEU A 195 3.65 -16.72 9.75
CA LEU A 195 2.20 -16.92 9.78
C LEU A 195 1.45 -15.62 9.50
N ALA A 196 1.86 -14.49 10.09
CA ALA A 196 1.23 -13.18 9.85
C ALA A 196 1.40 -12.70 8.40
N ALA A 197 2.56 -12.96 7.79
CA ALA A 197 2.80 -12.68 6.38
C ALA A 197 1.89 -13.53 5.47
N TYR A 198 1.77 -14.82 5.78
CA TYR A 198 0.99 -15.77 5.01
C TYR A 198 -0.52 -15.67 5.23
N GLU A 199 -0.96 -15.12 6.36
CA GLU A 199 -2.34 -14.68 6.59
C GLU A 199 -2.78 -13.64 5.54
N ARG A 200 -1.89 -12.74 5.13
CA ARG A 200 -2.21 -11.77 4.06
C ARG A 200 -2.27 -12.41 2.67
N ILE A 201 -1.59 -13.53 2.48
CA ILE A 201 -1.53 -14.25 1.20
C ILE A 201 -2.73 -15.19 1.04
N TYR A 202 -2.98 -16.02 2.05
CA TYR A 202 -3.95 -17.11 1.98
C TYR A 202 -5.17 -16.88 2.87
N GLY A 203 -5.16 -15.89 3.75
CA GLY A 203 -6.16 -15.75 4.82
C GLY A 203 -7.58 -15.47 4.32
N THR A 204 -7.71 -14.92 3.12
CA THR A 204 -8.99 -14.65 2.44
C THR A 204 -9.47 -15.80 1.57
N ASP A 205 -8.65 -16.84 1.38
CA ASP A 205 -9.04 -17.97 0.56
C ASP A 205 -10.10 -18.81 1.28
N TYR A 206 -11.08 -19.32 0.52
CA TYR A 206 -12.23 -20.05 1.06
C TYR A 206 -11.83 -21.18 2.01
N ASP A 207 -10.81 -21.95 1.64
CA ASP A 207 -10.29 -23.06 2.41
C ASP A 207 -9.59 -22.61 3.70
N SER A 208 -8.93 -21.46 3.71
CA SER A 208 -8.37 -20.84 4.92
C SER A 208 -9.46 -20.32 5.84
N ILE A 209 -10.51 -19.69 5.30
CA ILE A 209 -11.67 -19.23 6.06
C ILE A 209 -12.37 -20.42 6.72
N PHE A 210 -12.56 -21.51 5.99
CA PHE A 210 -13.12 -22.75 6.52
C PHE A 210 -12.29 -23.29 7.69
N VAL A 211 -10.97 -23.41 7.52
CA VAL A 211 -10.06 -23.86 8.60
C VAL A 211 -10.16 -22.97 9.83
N LYS A 212 -10.14 -21.64 9.67
CA LYS A 212 -10.32 -20.70 10.80
C LYS A 212 -11.63 -20.92 11.54
N ARG A 213 -12.72 -21.21 10.82
CA ARG A 213 -14.02 -21.54 11.43
C ARG A 213 -13.92 -22.84 12.23
N MET A 214 -13.37 -23.91 11.64
CA MET A 214 -13.19 -25.20 12.32
C MET A 214 -12.35 -25.09 13.59
N ILE A 215 -11.26 -24.29 13.55
CA ILE A 215 -10.44 -23.99 14.73
C ILE A 215 -11.29 -23.34 15.83
N ARG A 216 -12.09 -22.32 15.49
CA ARG A 216 -12.96 -21.65 16.48
C ARG A 216 -13.97 -22.60 17.11
N GLU A 217 -14.57 -23.49 16.31
CA GLU A 217 -15.52 -24.49 16.80
C GLU A 217 -14.85 -25.51 17.71
N TYR A 218 -13.68 -26.02 17.33
CA TYR A 218 -12.87 -26.93 18.14
C TYR A 218 -12.49 -26.32 19.49
N MET A 219 -12.04 -25.06 19.49
CA MET A 219 -11.66 -24.36 20.73
C MET A 219 -12.84 -24.17 21.67
N LYS A 220 -14.02 -23.77 21.14
CA LYS A 220 -15.25 -23.64 21.94
C LYS A 220 -15.67 -24.98 22.55
N ALA A 221 -15.62 -26.07 21.79
CA ALA A 221 -15.98 -27.40 22.29
C ALA A 221 -15.06 -27.83 23.45
N ASN A 222 -13.75 -27.63 23.30
CA ASN A 222 -12.77 -27.96 24.33
C ASN A 222 -12.91 -27.09 25.60
N GLU A 223 -13.24 -25.82 25.46
CA GLU A 223 -13.49 -24.93 26.60
C GLU A 223 -14.71 -25.37 27.40
N LEU A 224 -15.82 -25.69 26.73
CA LEU A 224 -17.03 -26.22 27.35
C LEU A 224 -16.76 -27.54 28.10
N GLU A 225 -15.94 -28.43 27.52
CA GLU A 225 -15.58 -29.68 28.17
C GLU A 225 -14.70 -29.45 29.42
N ARG A 226 -13.76 -28.51 29.37
CA ARG A 226 -12.95 -28.12 30.53
C ARG A 226 -13.82 -27.59 31.67
N LEU A 227 -14.78 -26.71 31.36
CA LEU A 227 -15.72 -26.16 32.33
C LEU A 227 -16.59 -27.25 32.97
N ARG A 228 -17.10 -28.21 32.18
CA ARG A 228 -17.84 -29.36 32.71
C ARG A 228 -17.00 -30.18 33.68
N ARG A 229 -15.74 -30.46 33.35
CA ARG A 229 -14.84 -31.24 34.22
C ARG A 229 -14.48 -30.51 35.52
N THR A 230 -14.40 -29.18 35.50
CA THR A 230 -14.14 -28.39 36.73
C THR A 230 -15.37 -28.33 37.63
N LEU A 231 -16.57 -28.20 37.06
CA LEU A 231 -17.83 -28.22 37.81
C LEU A 231 -18.13 -29.57 38.46
N ILE A 232 -17.74 -30.69 37.83
CA ILE A 232 -17.93 -32.04 38.38
C ILE A 232 -16.92 -32.34 39.51
N ARG A 233 -15.70 -31.79 39.46
CA ARG A 233 -14.66 -31.99 40.50
C ARG A 233 -14.76 -31.02 41.68
N GLY A 234 -15.59 -29.98 41.58
CA GLY A 234 -15.86 -29.03 42.66
C GLY A 234 -17.06 -29.38 43.53
N ARG A 235 -17.69 -30.54 43.31
CA ARG A 235 -18.65 -31.18 44.21
C ARG A 235 -17.99 -32.38 44.88
#